data_AF-A0A6B2LJW5-F1
#
_entry.id   AF-A0A6B2LJW5-F1
#
_cell.length_a   1.000
_cell.length_b   1.000
_cell.length_c   1.000
_cell.angle_alpha   90.00
_cell.angle_beta   90.00
_cell.angle_gamma   90.00
#
_symmetry.space_group_name_H-M   'P 1'
#
loop_
_entity.id
_entity.type
_entity.pdbx_description
1 polymer ?
#
loop_
_entity_poly.entity_id
_entity_poly.type
_entity_poly.pdbx_seq_one_letter_code
_entity_poly.pdbx_strand_id
1 'polypeptide(L)'
;MTRTMPNHPFYQSDTGKSRLRNVLLAYAYHSPEIGYCQGMNYIISILLLTMNEEEAFWTFHAIMTNYEMKDFFGDNVILLGSSLTQFELCLKEFCPEVIQLFKREGVLVSVFATSWFHTLFSRDSQLVFVQRLWDIFFNEGFSIIFRTAVALVIEAKDLIVAYDVGSIKDYFKIATQHITNPEIILNAALKI
;
A
#
# COMPACT_ATOMS: atom_id res chain seq x y z
N MET A 1 -3.94 8.02 -16.84
CA MET A 1 -4.44 8.62 -15.58
C MET A 1 -5.84 8.17 -15.19
N THR A 2 -6.66 7.65 -16.10
CA THR A 2 -8.06 7.23 -15.89
C THR A 2 -8.29 6.12 -14.85
N ARG A 3 -7.24 5.56 -14.23
CA ARG A 3 -7.34 4.43 -13.30
C ARG A 3 -7.06 4.80 -11.83
N THR A 4 -6.58 6.01 -11.54
CA THR A 4 -6.25 6.42 -10.17
C THR A 4 -7.46 7.05 -9.50
N MET A 5 -7.95 6.47 -8.41
CA MET A 5 -9.13 6.94 -7.66
C MET A 5 -10.29 7.43 -8.57
N PRO A 6 -10.75 6.61 -9.54
CA PRO A 6 -11.67 7.06 -10.59
C PRO A 6 -13.04 7.51 -10.05
N ASN A 7 -13.40 7.06 -8.85
CA ASN A 7 -14.67 7.37 -8.20
C ASN A 7 -14.57 8.58 -7.26
N HIS A 8 -13.36 9.12 -7.01
CA HIS A 8 -13.20 10.26 -6.12
C HIS A 8 -13.52 11.56 -6.89
N PRO A 9 -14.45 12.43 -6.40
CA PRO A 9 -14.92 13.60 -7.14
C PRO A 9 -13.80 14.52 -7.64
N PHE A 10 -12.76 14.71 -6.83
CA PHE A 10 -11.58 15.50 -7.21
C PHE A 10 -10.91 14.99 -8.48
N TYR A 11 -10.75 13.67 -8.66
CA TYR A 11 -10.08 13.07 -9.83
C TYR A 11 -11.00 12.85 -11.03
N GLN A 12 -12.30 13.11 -10.88
CA GLN A 12 -13.22 13.21 -12.01
C GLN A 12 -13.10 14.57 -12.71
N SER A 13 -12.69 15.62 -11.98
CA SER A 13 -12.41 16.95 -12.51
C SER A 13 -11.11 17.03 -13.33
N ASP A 14 -11.07 17.93 -14.31
CA ASP A 14 -9.85 18.19 -15.10
C ASP A 14 -8.75 18.84 -14.26
N THR A 15 -9.11 19.62 -13.24
CA THR A 15 -8.18 20.19 -12.28
C THR A 15 -7.44 19.09 -11.52
N GLY A 16 -8.15 18.11 -10.94
CA GLY A 16 -7.50 17.03 -10.18
C GLY A 16 -6.61 16.15 -11.04
N LYS A 17 -7.05 15.82 -12.27
CA LYS A 17 -6.23 15.08 -13.25
C LYS A 17 -4.98 15.86 -13.64
N SER A 18 -5.11 17.17 -13.88
CA SER A 18 -3.99 18.05 -14.22
C SER A 18 -3.01 18.17 -13.08
N ARG A 19 -3.48 18.33 -11.84
CA ARG A 19 -2.61 18.41 -10.66
C ARG A 19 -1.79 17.14 -10.46
N LEU A 20 -2.43 15.98 -10.58
CA LEU A 20 -1.73 14.69 -10.54
C LEU A 20 -0.69 14.57 -11.66
N ARG A 21 -1.04 15.00 -12.88
CA ARG A 21 -0.12 14.99 -14.02
C ARG A 21 1.11 15.85 -13.78
N ASN A 22 0.91 17.07 -13.29
CA ASN A 22 1.99 18.01 -13.06
C ASN A 22 3.00 17.47 -12.06
N VAL A 23 2.53 16.96 -10.91
CA VAL A 23 3.43 16.41 -9.88
C VAL A 23 4.17 15.16 -10.39
N LEU A 24 3.49 14.27 -11.11
CA LEU A 24 4.12 13.08 -11.69
C LEU A 24 5.19 13.43 -12.73
N LEU A 25 4.91 14.41 -13.61
CA LEU A 25 5.87 14.89 -14.59
C LEU A 25 7.05 15.59 -13.91
N ALA A 26 6.78 16.47 -12.95
CA ALA A 26 7.82 17.15 -12.19
C ALA A 26 8.74 16.15 -11.50
N TYR A 27 8.20 15.09 -10.89
CA TYR A 27 9.00 14.04 -10.27
C TYR A 27 9.84 13.27 -11.30
N ALA A 28 9.25 12.86 -12.41
CA ALA A 28 9.98 12.15 -13.47
C ALA A 28 11.12 13.00 -14.07
N TYR A 29 10.97 14.32 -14.14
CA TYR A 29 12.05 15.23 -14.57
C TYR A 29 13.10 15.47 -13.47
N HIS A 30 12.67 15.51 -12.21
CA HIS A 30 13.57 15.75 -11.07
C HIS A 30 14.44 14.53 -10.75
N SER A 31 13.88 13.32 -10.86
CA SER A 31 14.53 12.04 -10.58
C SER A 31 14.51 11.15 -11.83
N PRO A 32 15.24 11.49 -12.90
CA PRO A 32 15.20 10.77 -14.18
C PRO A 32 15.70 9.32 -14.09
N GLU A 33 16.49 8.99 -13.07
CA GLU A 33 17.00 7.65 -12.80
C GLU A 33 15.91 6.65 -12.39
N ILE A 34 14.82 7.13 -11.76
CA ILE A 34 13.63 6.33 -11.44
C ILE A 34 12.53 6.63 -12.48
N GLY A 35 12.38 7.90 -12.85
CA GLY A 35 11.32 8.38 -13.72
C GLY A 35 9.93 8.18 -13.10
N TYR A 36 8.94 7.90 -13.95
CA TYR A 36 7.61 7.50 -13.51
C TYR A 36 7.46 5.98 -13.54
N CYS A 37 7.14 5.40 -12.38
CA CYS A 37 6.72 4.01 -12.28
C CYS A 37 5.23 3.91 -11.92
N GLN A 38 4.55 2.89 -12.46
CA GLN A 38 3.16 2.61 -12.10
C GLN A 38 3.08 2.32 -10.59
N GLY A 39 2.16 2.97 -9.87
CA GLY A 39 2.08 2.87 -8.41
C GLY A 39 2.23 4.22 -7.74
N MET A 40 3.18 5.03 -8.22
CA MET A 40 3.46 6.38 -7.72
C MET A 40 2.22 7.29 -7.79
N ASN A 41 1.42 7.11 -8.83
CA ASN A 41 0.16 7.83 -9.02
C ASN A 41 -0.79 7.67 -7.83
N TYR A 42 -0.84 6.51 -7.18
CA TYR A 42 -1.73 6.30 -6.02
C TYR A 42 -1.23 7.07 -4.79
N ILE A 43 0.07 7.00 -4.50
CA ILE A 43 0.70 7.72 -3.39
C ILE A 43 0.50 9.23 -3.55
N ILE A 44 0.89 9.79 -4.71
CA ILE A 44 0.74 11.22 -4.99
C ILE A 44 -0.73 11.65 -4.96
N SER A 45 -1.65 10.78 -5.36
CA SER A 45 -3.06 11.14 -5.32
C SER A 45 -3.59 11.26 -3.90
N ILE A 46 -3.15 10.45 -2.95
CA ILE A 46 -3.53 10.63 -1.54
C ILE A 46 -2.97 11.95 -1.01
N LEU A 47 -1.72 12.30 -1.33
CA LEU A 47 -1.10 13.56 -0.93
C LEU A 47 -1.89 14.76 -1.46
N LEU A 48 -2.21 14.79 -2.76
CA LEU A 48 -2.93 15.90 -3.40
C LEU A 48 -4.35 16.15 -2.87
N LEU A 49 -4.92 15.20 -2.11
CA LEU A 49 -6.20 15.40 -1.43
C LEU A 49 -6.06 16.22 -0.14
N THR A 50 -4.87 16.32 0.43
CA THR A 50 -4.63 17.04 1.70
C THR A 50 -3.70 18.24 1.55
N MET A 51 -2.99 18.36 0.43
CA MET A 51 -2.01 19.44 0.22
C MET A 51 -1.98 19.98 -1.21
N ASN A 52 -1.26 21.08 -1.43
CA ASN A 52 -1.08 21.68 -2.74
C ASN A 52 -0.09 20.87 -3.63
N GLU A 53 0.12 21.25 -4.89
CA GLU A 53 1.01 20.50 -5.80
C GLU A 53 2.48 20.49 -5.35
N GLU A 54 2.98 21.63 -4.87
CA GLU A 54 4.37 21.78 -4.42
C GLU A 54 4.63 20.96 -3.16
N GLU A 55 3.73 21.06 -2.18
CA GLU A 55 3.77 20.26 -0.96
C GLU A 55 3.72 18.76 -1.30
N ALA A 56 2.79 18.34 -2.17
CA ALA A 56 2.66 16.94 -2.57
C ALA A 56 3.92 16.43 -3.28
N PHE A 57 4.55 17.27 -4.11
CA PHE A 57 5.81 16.95 -4.75
C PHE A 57 6.92 16.71 -3.73
N TRP A 58 7.15 17.64 -2.80
CA TRP A 58 8.23 17.52 -1.83
C TRP A 58 7.99 16.41 -0.81
N THR A 59 6.74 16.21 -0.37
CA THR A 59 6.39 15.06 0.48
C THR A 59 6.60 13.75 -0.26
N PHE A 60 6.18 13.64 -1.53
CA PHE A 60 6.44 12.44 -2.32
C PHE A 60 7.94 12.20 -2.52
N HIS A 61 8.71 13.24 -2.83
CA HIS A 61 10.16 13.14 -2.93
C HIS A 61 10.78 12.62 -1.63
N ALA A 62 10.37 13.16 -0.47
CA ALA A 62 10.82 12.70 0.84
C ALA A 62 10.44 11.24 1.12
N ILE A 63 9.23 10.79 0.75
CA ILE A 63 8.84 9.37 0.82
C ILE A 63 9.83 8.51 0.02
N MET A 64 10.16 8.94 -1.19
CA MET A 64 11.04 8.19 -2.10
C MET A 64 12.48 8.14 -1.59
N THR A 65 13.00 9.22 -1.00
CA THR A 65 14.40 9.33 -0.60
C THR A 65 14.64 9.01 0.88
N ASN A 66 13.91 9.66 1.80
CA ASN A 66 14.14 9.55 3.24
C ASN A 66 13.51 8.29 3.84
N TYR A 67 12.45 7.76 3.23
CA TYR A 67 11.81 6.50 3.63
C TYR A 67 12.15 5.35 2.67
N GLU A 68 13.17 5.54 1.82
CA GLU A 68 13.76 4.53 0.93
C GLU A 68 12.76 3.86 -0.02
N MET A 69 11.61 4.51 -0.28
CA MET A 69 10.60 3.95 -1.18
C MET A 69 11.08 3.84 -2.62
N LYS A 70 12.09 4.62 -3.04
CA LYS A 70 12.68 4.51 -4.37
C LYS A 70 13.12 3.09 -4.74
N ASP A 71 13.57 2.31 -3.77
CA ASP A 71 14.09 0.95 -3.99
C ASP A 71 12.97 -0.10 -4.14
N PHE A 72 11.71 0.34 -4.00
CA PHE A 72 10.51 -0.41 -4.39
C PHE A 72 10.07 -0.09 -5.83
N PHE A 73 10.67 0.91 -6.48
CA PHE A 73 10.37 1.33 -7.85
C PHE A 73 11.61 1.17 -8.76
N GLY A 74 11.41 1.26 -10.08
CA GLY A 74 12.48 1.11 -11.07
C GLY A 74 12.79 -0.34 -11.44
N ASP A 75 13.92 -0.56 -12.12
CA ASP A 75 14.27 -1.84 -12.74
C ASP A 75 14.75 -2.91 -11.74
N ASN A 76 15.12 -2.50 -10.52
CA ASN A 76 15.71 -3.38 -9.52
C ASN A 76 14.91 -3.39 -8.21
N VAL A 77 13.67 -3.89 -8.29
CA VAL A 77 12.70 -4.02 -7.17
C VAL A 77 13.09 -5.08 -6.13
N ILE A 78 14.37 -5.11 -5.72
CA ILE A 78 14.92 -6.05 -4.74
C ILE A 78 14.21 -5.89 -3.40
N LEU A 79 13.99 -4.65 -2.93
CA LEU A 79 13.35 -4.44 -1.63
C LEU A 79 11.89 -4.91 -1.62
N LEU A 80 11.17 -4.82 -2.74
CA LEU A 80 9.81 -5.36 -2.82
C LEU A 80 9.81 -6.88 -2.67
N GLY A 81 10.69 -7.58 -3.40
CA GLY A 81 10.82 -9.04 -3.30
C GLY A 81 11.26 -9.51 -1.92
N SER A 82 12.28 -8.85 -1.34
CA SER A 82 12.73 -9.10 0.03
C SER A 82 11.62 -8.82 1.04
N SER A 83 10.85 -7.76 0.84
CA SER A 83 9.75 -7.41 1.75
C SER A 83 8.63 -8.43 1.72
N LEU A 84 8.25 -8.91 0.55
CA LEU A 84 7.26 -9.99 0.42
C LEU A 84 7.76 -11.30 1.06
N THR A 85 9.06 -11.58 0.96
CA THR A 85 9.68 -12.75 1.59
C THR A 85 9.66 -12.63 3.11
N GLN A 86 10.07 -11.47 3.65
CA GLN A 86 10.01 -11.18 5.08
C GLN A 86 8.57 -11.23 5.61
N PHE A 87 7.61 -10.72 4.82
CA PHE A 87 6.20 -10.81 5.16
C PHE A 87 5.72 -12.26 5.27
N GLU A 88 6.06 -13.14 4.33
CA GLU A 88 5.73 -14.57 4.43
C GLU A 88 6.34 -15.22 5.69
N LEU A 89 7.57 -14.85 6.06
CA LEU A 89 8.22 -15.33 7.27
C LEU A 89 7.50 -14.85 8.54
N CYS A 90 7.10 -13.57 8.61
CA CYS A 90 6.31 -13.06 9.73
C CYS A 90 4.96 -13.80 9.83
N LEU A 91 4.25 -14.01 8.72
CA LEU A 91 3.00 -14.76 8.75
C LEU A 91 3.20 -16.22 9.21
N LYS A 92 4.35 -16.84 8.88
CA LYS A 92 4.69 -18.18 9.38
C LYS A 92 4.88 -18.19 10.91
N GLU A 93 5.35 -17.10 11.49
CA GLU A 93 5.54 -16.94 12.93
C GLU A 93 4.22 -16.62 13.65
N PHE A 94 3.45 -15.65 13.15
CA PHE A 94 2.27 -15.13 13.84
C PHE A 94 0.96 -15.87 13.51
N CYS A 95 0.82 -16.45 12.32
CA CYS A 95 -0.38 -17.18 11.89
C CYS A 95 -0.03 -18.37 10.96
N PRO A 96 0.72 -19.38 11.47
CA PRO A 96 1.25 -20.48 10.66
C PRO A 96 0.17 -21.26 9.89
N GLU A 97 -1.03 -21.39 10.45
CA GLU A 97 -2.18 -22.04 9.81
C GLU A 97 -2.60 -21.34 8.51
N VAL A 98 -2.52 -20.01 8.43
CA VAL A 98 -2.88 -19.25 7.23
C VAL A 98 -1.85 -19.49 6.13
N ILE A 99 -0.55 -19.51 6.48
CA ILE A 99 0.51 -19.83 5.52
C ILE A 99 0.42 -21.27 5.03
N GLN A 100 0.09 -22.22 5.91
CA GLN A 100 -0.13 -23.61 5.50
C GLN A 100 -1.30 -23.73 4.52
N LEU A 101 -2.39 -23.01 4.78
CA LEU A 101 -3.52 -22.92 3.85
C LEU A 101 -3.09 -22.32 2.50
N PHE A 102 -2.40 -21.18 2.51
CA PHE A 102 -1.91 -20.55 1.28
C PHE A 102 -1.04 -21.51 0.46
N LYS A 103 -0.14 -22.26 1.12
CA LYS A 103 0.71 -23.26 0.44
C LYS A 103 -0.10 -24.41 -0.13
N ARG A 104 -1.09 -24.91 0.60
CA ARG A 104 -1.99 -25.98 0.13
C ARG A 104 -2.78 -25.55 -1.10
N GLU A 105 -3.28 -24.32 -1.11
CA GLU A 105 -4.07 -23.74 -2.21
C GLU A 105 -3.20 -23.10 -3.32
N GLY A 106 -1.87 -23.14 -3.21
CA GLY A 106 -0.96 -22.54 -4.20
C GLY A 106 -1.01 -21.02 -4.29
N VAL A 107 -1.44 -20.33 -3.22
CA VAL A 107 -1.55 -18.87 -3.15
C VAL A 107 -0.22 -18.27 -2.70
N LEU A 108 0.35 -17.39 -3.52
CA LEU A 108 1.52 -16.59 -3.17
C LEU A 108 1.09 -15.27 -2.52
N VAL A 109 1.76 -14.87 -1.43
CA VAL A 109 1.46 -13.60 -0.74
C VAL A 109 1.61 -12.38 -1.65
N SER A 110 2.51 -12.47 -2.65
CA SER A 110 2.72 -11.45 -3.66
C SER A 110 1.46 -11.13 -4.47
N VAL A 111 0.51 -12.07 -4.59
CA VAL A 111 -0.70 -11.89 -5.40
C VAL A 111 -1.62 -10.80 -4.83
N PHE A 112 -1.61 -10.60 -3.51
CA PHE A 112 -2.43 -9.58 -2.84
C PHE A 112 -1.60 -8.50 -2.14
N ALA A 113 -0.41 -8.83 -1.62
CA ALA A 113 0.37 -7.91 -0.79
C ALA A 113 1.30 -6.99 -1.59
N THR A 114 1.59 -7.28 -2.87
CA THR A 114 2.51 -6.46 -3.68
C THR A 114 2.11 -4.99 -3.66
N SER A 115 0.83 -4.68 -3.84
CA SER A 115 0.34 -3.30 -3.84
C SER A 115 0.32 -2.66 -2.46
N TRP A 116 0.17 -3.43 -1.39
CA TRP A 116 0.25 -2.92 -0.02
C TRP A 116 1.63 -2.31 0.25
N PHE A 117 2.69 -3.05 -0.06
CA PHE A 117 4.07 -2.59 0.11
C PHE A 117 4.45 -1.53 -0.92
N HIS A 118 4.23 -1.83 -2.21
CA HIS A 118 4.66 -0.96 -3.32
C HIS A 118 3.93 0.39 -3.36
N THR A 119 2.71 0.47 -2.83
CA THR A 119 1.91 1.72 -2.85
C THR A 119 1.56 2.23 -1.47
N LEU A 120 2.18 1.71 -0.40
CA LEU A 120 1.88 2.09 0.99
C LEU A 120 0.36 2.04 1.26
N PHE A 121 -0.29 0.95 0.85
CA PHE A 121 -1.74 0.72 0.91
C PHE A 121 -2.65 1.68 0.10
N SER A 122 -2.10 2.73 -0.52
CA SER A 122 -2.89 3.78 -1.22
C SER A 122 -3.71 3.29 -2.41
N ARG A 123 -3.35 2.14 -3.00
CA ARG A 123 -4.07 1.57 -4.14
C ARG A 123 -5.38 0.87 -3.78
N ASP A 124 -5.35 0.06 -2.72
CA ASP A 124 -6.39 -0.95 -2.46
C ASP A 124 -7.19 -0.67 -1.18
N SER A 125 -6.84 0.38 -0.43
CA SER A 125 -7.48 0.69 0.85
C SER A 125 -8.27 1.99 0.82
N GLN A 126 -9.18 2.16 1.78
CA GLN A 126 -9.94 3.41 1.92
C GLN A 126 -9.03 4.59 2.28
N LEU A 127 -9.36 5.78 1.79
CA LEU A 127 -8.61 7.02 2.05
C LEU A 127 -8.35 7.24 3.55
N VAL A 128 -9.39 7.11 4.37
CA VAL A 128 -9.30 7.33 5.83
C VAL A 128 -8.31 6.36 6.48
N PHE A 129 -8.32 5.09 6.07
CA PHE A 129 -7.35 4.11 6.56
C PHE A 129 -5.92 4.47 6.16
N VAL A 130 -5.71 4.82 4.89
CA VAL A 130 -4.38 5.18 4.38
C VAL A 130 -3.84 6.42 5.09
N GLN A 131 -4.66 7.44 5.32
CA GLN A 131 -4.25 8.65 6.04
C GLN A 131 -3.80 8.33 7.48
N ARG A 132 -4.59 7.54 8.22
CA ARG A 132 -4.25 7.14 9.60
C ARG A 132 -3.00 6.26 9.66
N LEU A 133 -2.84 5.34 8.71
CA LEU A 133 -1.61 4.56 8.56
C LEU A 133 -0.41 5.46 8.27
N TRP A 134 -0.59 6.47 7.41
CA TRP A 134 0.47 7.39 7.03
C TRP A 134 0.91 8.31 8.16
N ASP A 135 0.01 8.72 9.05
CA ASP A 135 0.36 9.45 10.27
C ASP A 135 1.43 8.69 11.08
N ILE A 136 1.27 7.37 11.21
CA ILE A 136 2.22 6.51 11.93
C ILE A 136 3.47 6.24 11.07
N PHE A 137 3.31 6.01 9.77
CA PHE A 137 4.42 5.79 8.84
C PHE A 137 5.41 6.96 8.84
N PHE A 138 4.93 8.20 8.87
CA PHE A 138 5.82 9.36 8.92
C PHE A 138 6.63 9.42 10.22
N ASN A 139 6.15 8.82 11.31
CA ASN A 139 6.86 8.74 12.59
C ASN A 139 7.78 7.50 12.70
N GLU A 140 7.31 6.33 12.29
CA GLU A 140 7.97 5.02 12.54
C GLU A 140 8.60 4.38 11.30
N GLY A 141 8.45 5.01 10.14
CA GLY A 141 8.95 4.54 8.85
C GLY A 141 8.23 3.29 8.35
N PHE A 142 8.90 2.55 7.46
CA PHE A 142 8.29 1.42 6.73
C PHE A 142 7.88 0.24 7.62
N SER A 143 8.36 0.17 8.86
CA SER A 143 8.03 -0.89 9.83
C SER A 143 6.52 -1.03 10.07
N ILE A 144 5.77 0.08 10.08
CA ILE A 144 4.31 0.03 10.30
C ILE A 144 3.57 -0.57 9.11
N ILE A 145 4.09 -0.41 7.88
CA ILE A 145 3.48 -1.00 6.68
C ILE A 145 3.49 -2.52 6.78
N PHE A 146 4.63 -3.08 7.22
CA PHE A 146 4.76 -4.52 7.50
C PHE A 146 3.81 -5.00 8.58
N ARG A 147 3.85 -4.36 9.76
CA ARG A 147 3.00 -4.76 10.89
C ARG A 147 1.52 -4.66 10.56
N THR A 148 1.13 -3.65 9.79
CA THR A 148 -0.25 -3.49 9.29
C THR A 148 -0.63 -4.62 8.34
N ALA A 149 0.25 -5.01 7.42
CA ALA A 149 0.00 -6.15 6.54
C ALA A 149 -0.18 -7.46 7.33
N VAL A 150 0.62 -7.69 8.38
CA VAL A 150 0.50 -8.88 9.24
C VAL A 150 -0.80 -8.83 10.04
N ALA A 151 -1.11 -7.71 10.68
CA ALA A 151 -2.35 -7.52 11.44
C ALA A 151 -3.59 -7.77 10.57
N LEU A 152 -3.61 -7.30 9.32
CA LEU A 152 -4.72 -7.56 8.40
C LEU A 152 -4.95 -9.05 8.13
N VAL A 153 -3.87 -9.85 8.01
CA VAL A 153 -4.00 -11.29 7.80
C VAL A 153 -4.44 -12.00 9.07
N ILE A 154 -3.92 -11.59 10.24
CA ILE A 154 -4.32 -12.14 11.54
C ILE A 154 -5.82 -11.90 11.80
N GLU A 155 -6.30 -10.67 11.60
CA GLU A 155 -7.71 -10.33 11.79
C GLU A 155 -8.63 -11.07 10.80
N ALA A 156 -8.12 -11.38 9.60
CA ALA A 156 -8.85 -12.15 8.59
C ALA A 156 -8.75 -13.68 8.77
N LYS A 157 -7.89 -14.17 9.68
CA LYS A 157 -7.54 -15.60 9.83
C LYS A 157 -8.77 -16.49 9.91
N ASP A 158 -9.68 -16.19 10.83
CA ASP A 158 -10.82 -17.06 11.11
C ASP A 158 -11.74 -17.16 9.88
N LEU A 159 -11.91 -16.07 9.14
CA LEU A 159 -12.68 -16.04 7.90
C LEU A 159 -11.97 -16.81 6.77
N ILE A 160 -10.66 -16.62 6.63
CA ILE A 160 -9.85 -17.27 5.59
C ILE A 160 -9.79 -18.79 5.81
N VAL A 161 -9.74 -19.24 7.06
CA VAL A 161 -9.69 -20.68 7.40
C VAL A 161 -11.07 -21.32 7.33
N ALA A 162 -12.13 -20.63 7.75
CA ALA A 162 -13.48 -21.19 7.82
C ALA A 162 -14.18 -21.26 6.46
N TYR A 163 -13.92 -20.32 5.57
CA TYR A 163 -14.53 -20.28 4.26
C TYR A 163 -13.52 -20.74 3.21
N ASP A 164 -13.92 -21.66 2.34
CA ASP A 164 -13.20 -21.96 1.10
C ASP A 164 -13.24 -20.71 0.22
N VAL A 165 -12.36 -19.75 0.53
CA VAL A 165 -12.34 -18.44 -0.11
C VAL A 165 -11.86 -18.68 -1.53
N GLY A 166 -12.80 -18.81 -2.48
CA GLY A 166 -12.50 -19.15 -3.88
C GLY A 166 -11.45 -18.28 -4.55
N SER A 167 -11.18 -17.07 -4.01
CA SER A 167 -9.98 -16.29 -4.32
C SER A 167 -9.60 -15.41 -3.11
N ILE A 168 -8.57 -15.83 -2.36
CA ILE A 168 -7.96 -15.04 -1.26
C ILE A 168 -7.56 -13.64 -1.74
N LYS A 169 -7.14 -13.51 -3.00
CA LYS A 169 -6.82 -12.23 -3.62
C LYS A 169 -8.03 -11.29 -3.64
N ASP A 170 -9.18 -11.79 -4.07
CA ASP A 170 -10.39 -10.99 -4.16
C ASP A 170 -10.95 -10.66 -2.79
N TYR A 171 -10.82 -11.58 -1.83
CA TYR A 171 -11.12 -11.30 -0.42
C TYR A 171 -10.32 -10.10 0.08
N PHE A 172 -8.99 -10.13 -0.02
CA PHE A 172 -8.17 -9.05 0.50
C PHE A 172 -8.40 -7.73 -0.23
N LYS A 173 -8.66 -7.77 -1.54
CA LYS A 173 -9.03 -6.59 -2.32
C LYS A 173 -10.33 -5.94 -1.82
N ILE A 174 -11.31 -6.74 -1.40
CA ILE A 174 -12.57 -6.25 -0.85
C ILE A 174 -12.38 -5.81 0.61
N ALA A 175 -11.70 -6.61 1.43
CA ALA A 175 -11.52 -6.39 2.85
C ALA A 175 -10.84 -5.05 3.14
N THR A 176 -9.75 -4.72 2.44
CA THR A 176 -9.04 -3.44 2.63
C THR A 176 -9.89 -2.23 2.24
N GLN A 177 -10.86 -2.41 1.34
CA GLN A 177 -11.84 -1.38 0.95
C GLN A 177 -13.00 -1.24 1.92
N HIS A 178 -13.15 -2.14 2.90
CA HIS A 178 -14.26 -2.13 3.88
C HIS A 178 -13.77 -1.96 5.32
N ILE A 179 -12.51 -1.57 5.54
CA ILE A 179 -12.00 -1.22 6.87
C ILE A 179 -12.69 0.08 7.32
N THR A 180 -13.77 -0.04 8.09
CA THR A 180 -14.57 1.10 8.57
C THR A 180 -13.95 1.78 9.78
N ASN A 181 -13.19 1.05 10.59
CA ASN A 181 -12.45 1.58 11.74
C ASN A 181 -10.96 1.22 11.60
N PRO A 182 -10.13 2.14 11.09
CA PRO A 182 -8.68 1.93 10.97
C PRO A 182 -8.01 1.55 12.28
N GLU A 183 -8.50 2.07 13.41
CA GLU A 183 -7.86 1.91 14.72
C GLU A 183 -7.86 0.45 15.18
N ILE A 184 -8.79 -0.40 14.72
CA ILE A 184 -8.78 -1.83 15.06
C ILE A 184 -7.50 -2.48 14.51
N ILE A 185 -7.24 -2.28 13.21
CA ILE A 185 -6.07 -2.84 12.53
C ILE A 185 -4.79 -2.17 13.00
N LEU A 186 -4.78 -0.84 13.15
CA LEU A 186 -3.58 -0.09 13.51
C LEU A 186 -3.15 -0.37 14.96
N ASN A 187 -4.09 -0.49 15.91
CA ASN A 187 -3.74 -0.87 17.29
C ASN A 187 -3.29 -2.33 17.40
N ALA A 188 -3.80 -3.23 16.54
CA ALA A 188 -3.27 -4.58 16.45
C ALA A 188 -1.84 -4.57 15.88
N ALA A 189 -1.60 -3.80 14.81
CA ALA A 189 -0.29 -3.65 14.19
C ALA A 189 0.77 -3.11 15.16
N LEU A 190 0.42 -2.14 16.01
CA LEU A 190 1.35 -1.57 16.99
C LEU A 190 1.77 -2.54 18.11
N LYS A 191 1.09 -3.69 18.27
CA LYS A 191 1.43 -4.73 19.25
C LYS A 191 2.31 -5.84 18.69
N ILE A 192 2.50 -5.86 17.36
CA ILE A 192 3.41 -6.76 16.63
C ILE A 192 4.81 -6.14 16.67
#